data_AF-A0A2V6ZTG3-F1
#
_entry.id   AF-A0A2V6ZTG3-F1
#
_cell.length_a   1.000
_cell.length_b   1.000
_cell.length_c   1.000
_cell.angle_alpha   90.00
_cell.angle_beta   90.00
_cell.angle_gamma   90.00
#
_symmetry.space_group_name_H-M   'P 1'
#
loop_
_entity.id
_entity.type
_entity.pdbx_description
1 polymer ?
#
loop_
_entity_poly.entity_id
_entity_poly.type
_entity_poly.pdbx_seq_one_letter_code
_entity_poly.pdbx_strand_id
1 'polypeptide(L)'
;GQYALNKYRGHYYAKCQNLARTLRAAYDAVLKDYDLLLMPTLPLKATPLPKPDAPRMEIIQRAFEMLPNTAPFDVTGHPAMSLPCGLSDGLPAGMMLIAKHFDEMSIYRAASAFEKAGDWKGIRA
;
A
#
# COMPACT_ATOMS: atom_id res chain seq x y z
N GLY A 1 -2.04 6.91 -18.85
CA GLY A 1 -1.95 8.33 -19.25
C GLY A 1 -2.41 8.54 -20.68
N GLN A 2 -2.86 9.74 -21.03
CA GLN A 2 -3.46 10.09 -22.34
C GLN A 2 -2.60 9.70 -23.54
N TYR A 3 -1.28 9.90 -23.46
CA TYR A 3 -0.35 9.52 -24.52
C TYR A 3 -0.45 8.03 -24.90
N ALA A 4 -0.49 7.15 -23.90
CA ALA A 4 -0.57 5.71 -24.14
C ALA A 4 -1.92 5.30 -24.74
N LEU A 5 -3.01 5.97 -24.37
CA LEU A 5 -4.32 5.76 -24.98
C LEU A 5 -4.34 6.18 -26.44
N ASN A 6 -3.78 7.36 -26.76
CA ASN A 6 -3.71 7.84 -28.15
C ASN A 6 -2.80 6.96 -29.02
N LYS A 7 -1.59 6.63 -28.52
CA LYS A 7 -0.58 5.91 -29.30
C LYS A 7 -0.84 4.40 -29.41
N TYR A 8 -1.26 3.77 -28.31
CA TYR A 8 -1.45 2.32 -28.25
C TYR A 8 -2.93 1.91 -28.23
N ARG A 9 -3.85 2.87 -28.42
CA ARG A 9 -5.29 2.65 -28.57
C ARG A 9 -5.88 1.78 -27.44
N GLY A 10 -5.37 1.97 -26.22
CA GLY A 10 -5.83 1.24 -25.03
C GLY A 10 -5.34 -0.22 -24.91
N HIS A 11 -4.51 -0.72 -25.84
CA HIS A 11 -4.05 -2.12 -25.83
C HIS A 11 -3.43 -2.56 -24.49
N TYR A 12 -2.49 -1.78 -23.97
CA TYR A 12 -1.86 -2.08 -22.69
C TYR A 12 -2.82 -1.92 -21.52
N TYR A 13 -3.74 -0.95 -21.60
CA TYR A 13 -4.75 -0.76 -20.56
C TYR A 13 -5.67 -1.98 -20.45
N ALA A 14 -6.14 -2.51 -21.59
CA ALA A 14 -6.96 -3.73 -21.63
C ALA A 14 -6.21 -4.94 -21.04
N LYS A 15 -4.91 -5.10 -21.37
CA LYS A 15 -4.06 -6.14 -20.75
C LYS A 15 -3.96 -5.97 -19.24
N CYS A 16 -3.72 -4.75 -18.76
CA CYS A 16 -3.66 -4.47 -17.33
C CYS A 16 -4.99 -4.80 -16.63
N GLN A 17 -6.14 -4.48 -17.24
CA GLN A 17 -7.46 -4.82 -16.68
C GLN A 17 -7.68 -6.34 -16.57
N ASN A 18 -7.18 -7.13 -17.52
CA ASN A 18 -7.22 -8.59 -17.42
C ASN A 18 -6.33 -9.11 -16.29
N LEU A 19 -5.13 -8.55 -16.12
CA LEU A 19 -4.23 -8.91 -15.03
C LEU A 19 -4.75 -8.46 -13.66
N ALA A 20 -5.43 -7.32 -13.58
CA ALA A 20 -6.02 -6.82 -12.33
C ALA A 20 -7.02 -7.82 -11.72
N ARG A 21 -7.82 -8.50 -12.56
CA ARG A 21 -8.73 -9.56 -12.09
C ARG A 21 -7.98 -10.77 -11.54
N THR A 22 -6.85 -11.12 -12.14
CA THR A 22 -5.99 -12.21 -11.66
C THR A 22 -5.37 -11.86 -10.32
N LEU A 23 -4.86 -10.62 -10.18
CA LEU A 23 -4.31 -10.13 -8.92
C LEU A 23 -5.37 -10.09 -7.81
N ARG A 24 -6.58 -9.60 -8.11
CA ARG A 24 -7.71 -9.63 -7.16
C ARG A 24 -7.98 -11.05 -6.67
N ALA A 25 -8.14 -11.99 -7.60
CA ALA A 25 -8.41 -13.39 -7.26
C ALA A 25 -7.31 -14.02 -6.40
N ALA A 26 -6.05 -13.61 -6.58
CA ALA A 26 -4.94 -14.08 -5.75
C ALA A 26 -5.05 -13.59 -4.29
N TYR A 27 -5.39 -12.32 -4.06
CA TYR A 27 -5.65 -11.82 -2.70
C TYR A 27 -6.91 -12.44 -2.08
N ASP A 28 -7.99 -12.55 -2.85
CA ASP A 28 -9.23 -13.21 -2.41
C ASP A 28 -8.97 -14.65 -1.98
N ALA A 29 -8.10 -15.38 -2.69
CA ALA A 29 -7.75 -16.75 -2.35
C ALA A 29 -7.07 -16.85 -0.98
N VAL A 30 -6.12 -15.97 -0.67
CA VAL A 30 -5.45 -15.96 0.64
C VAL A 30 -6.43 -15.49 1.73
N LEU A 31 -7.26 -14.49 1.46
CA LEU A 31 -8.28 -14.00 2.40
C LEU A 31 -9.39 -15.02 2.68
N LYS A 32 -9.51 -16.14 1.93
CA LYS A 32 -10.39 -17.24 2.35
C LYS A 32 -9.91 -17.90 3.64
N ASP A 33 -8.59 -17.97 3.81
CA ASP A 33 -7.95 -18.68 4.91
C ASP A 33 -7.60 -17.75 6.08
N TYR A 34 -7.55 -16.44 5.84
CA TYR A 34 -7.20 -15.41 6.83
C TYR A 34 -8.22 -14.27 6.85
N ASP A 35 -8.54 -13.78 8.06
CA ASP A 35 -9.47 -12.65 8.22
C ASP A 35 -8.89 -11.32 7.71
N LEU A 36 -7.57 -11.14 7.86
CA LEU A 36 -6.82 -9.96 7.43
C LEU A 36 -5.45 -10.36 6.89
N LEU A 37 -4.93 -9.56 5.95
CA LEU A 37 -3.50 -9.56 5.61
C LEU A 37 -2.82 -8.40 6.31
N LEU A 38 -1.54 -8.59 6.64
CA LEU A 38 -0.69 -7.60 7.29
C LEU A 38 0.63 -7.48 6.54
N MET A 39 1.05 -6.25 6.27
CA MET A 39 2.38 -5.95 5.71
C MET A 39 2.83 -4.54 6.11
N PRO A 40 4.13 -4.20 5.97
CA PRO A 40 4.56 -2.80 6.08
C PRO A 40 3.80 -1.93 5.08
N THR A 41 3.31 -0.76 5.50
CA THR A 41 2.64 0.16 4.57
C THR A 41 3.60 0.65 3.51
N LEU A 42 4.78 1.12 3.93
CA LEU A 42 5.85 1.59 3.06
C LEU A 42 7.11 0.76 3.29
N PRO A 43 7.91 0.47 2.25
CA PRO A 43 9.18 -0.24 2.39
C PRO A 43 10.34 0.66 2.81
N LEU A 44 10.08 1.96 3.04
CA LEU A 44 11.05 2.95 3.48
C LEU A 44 10.46 3.88 4.54
N LYS A 45 11.35 4.50 5.30
CA LYS A 45 11.03 5.62 6.21
C LYS A 45 10.98 6.92 5.44
N ALA A 46 10.50 7.98 6.08
CA ALA A 46 10.59 9.33 5.53
C ALA A 46 12.04 9.64 5.10
N THR A 47 12.21 10.00 3.82
CA THR A 47 13.49 10.41 3.25
C THR A 47 13.57 11.93 3.13
N PRO A 48 14.78 12.51 3.09
CA PRO A 48 14.94 13.94 2.79
C PRO A 48 14.28 14.31 1.45
N LEU A 49 13.79 15.55 1.38
CA LEU A 49 13.26 16.08 0.13
C LEU A 49 14.38 16.20 -0.92
N PRO A 50 14.09 15.90 -2.20
CA PRO A 50 15.00 16.22 -3.29
C PRO A 50 15.31 17.72 -3.32
N LYS A 51 16.51 18.08 -3.79
CA LYS A 51 16.85 19.50 -4.00
C LYS A 51 15.97 20.11 -5.11
N PRO A 52 15.77 21.45 -5.11
CA PRO A 52 14.99 22.12 -6.17
C PRO A 52 15.50 21.86 -7.60
N ASP A 53 16.81 21.60 -7.76
CA ASP A 53 17.49 21.31 -9.02
C ASP A 53 17.78 19.83 -9.24
N ALA A 54 17.15 18.93 -8.46
CA ALA A 54 17.36 17.49 -8.58
C ALA A 54 17.04 16.99 -10.01
N PRO A 55 17.81 16.02 -10.53
CA PRO A 55 17.54 15.44 -11.84
C PRO A 55 16.11 14.89 -11.93
N ARG A 56 15.46 15.08 -13.07
CA ARG A 56 14.08 14.61 -13.29
C ARG A 56 13.89 13.12 -12.95
N MET A 57 14.88 12.28 -13.25
CA MET A 57 14.82 10.84 -12.95
C MET A 57 14.85 10.56 -11.45
N GLU A 58 15.58 11.34 -10.67
CA GLU A 58 15.56 11.25 -9.20
C GLU A 58 14.17 11.63 -8.68
N ILE A 59 13.60 12.74 -9.16
CA ILE A 59 12.25 13.18 -8.75
C ILE A 59 11.21 12.09 -9.05
N ILE A 60 11.27 11.49 -10.24
CA ILE A 60 10.36 10.40 -10.62
C ILE A 60 10.57 9.18 -9.72
N GLN A 61 11.81 8.76 -9.46
CA GLN A 61 12.06 7.63 -8.58
C GLN A 61 11.50 7.87 -7.17
N ARG A 62 11.84 9.01 -6.57
CA ARG A 62 11.38 9.40 -5.23
C ARG A 62 9.85 9.49 -5.11
N ALA A 63 9.18 9.86 -6.19
CA ALA A 63 7.72 9.97 -6.23
C ALA A 63 6.98 8.61 -6.29
N PHE A 64 7.65 7.51 -6.66
CA PHE A 64 7.02 6.21 -6.86
C PHE A 64 7.63 5.06 -6.02
N GLU A 65 8.83 5.24 -5.45
CA GLU A 65 9.56 4.16 -4.73
C GLU A 65 8.82 3.61 -3.50
N MET A 66 7.88 4.38 -2.95
CA MET A 66 7.12 4.00 -1.75
C MET A 66 5.85 3.18 -2.03
N LEU A 67 5.41 3.10 -3.28
CA LEU A 67 4.11 2.52 -3.66
C LEU A 67 4.01 0.98 -3.82
N PRO A 68 5.07 0.15 -3.81
CA PRO A 68 4.94 -1.29 -4.12
C PRO A 68 3.88 -2.05 -3.32
N ASN A 69 3.67 -1.70 -2.04
CA ASN A 69 2.67 -2.37 -1.20
C ASN A 69 1.28 -1.72 -1.30
N THR A 70 1.17 -0.40 -1.48
CA THR A 70 -0.12 0.30 -1.43
C THR A 70 -0.87 0.26 -2.76
N ALA A 71 -0.19 0.53 -3.87
CA ALA A 71 -0.81 0.62 -5.21
C ALA A 71 -1.57 -0.65 -5.67
N PRO A 72 -1.16 -1.89 -5.29
CA PRO A 72 -1.95 -3.08 -5.58
C PRO A 72 -3.39 -3.03 -5.03
N PHE A 73 -3.62 -2.35 -3.91
CA PHE A 73 -4.94 -2.31 -3.28
C PHE A 73 -5.88 -1.28 -3.94
N ASP A 74 -5.34 -0.22 -4.56
CA ASP A 74 -6.14 0.67 -5.41
C ASP A 74 -6.70 -0.04 -6.66
N VAL A 75 -5.89 -0.91 -7.29
CA VAL A 75 -6.33 -1.63 -8.49
C VAL A 75 -7.22 -2.82 -8.16
N THR A 76 -6.95 -3.52 -7.05
CA THR A 76 -7.77 -4.68 -6.66
C THR A 76 -9.06 -4.26 -5.97
N GLY A 77 -9.09 -3.13 -5.27
CA GLY A 77 -10.27 -2.59 -4.59
C GLY A 77 -10.50 -3.13 -3.18
N HIS A 78 -9.57 -3.93 -2.63
CA HIS A 78 -9.65 -4.39 -1.25
C HIS A 78 -9.49 -3.20 -0.29
N PRO A 79 -10.27 -3.12 0.79
CA PRO A 79 -10.06 -2.11 1.82
C PRO A 79 -8.71 -2.34 2.50
N ALA A 80 -7.92 -1.28 2.62
CA ALA A 80 -6.63 -1.28 3.28
C ALA A 80 -6.50 -0.04 4.19
N MET A 81 -5.98 -0.23 5.40
CA MET A 81 -5.73 0.86 6.36
C MET A 81 -4.31 0.79 6.88
N SER A 82 -3.63 1.94 6.92
CA SER A 82 -2.34 2.09 7.58
C SER A 82 -2.51 2.56 9.02
N LEU A 83 -1.77 1.94 9.93
CA LEU A 83 -1.65 2.32 11.34
C LEU A 83 -0.18 2.58 11.67
N PRO A 84 0.15 3.55 12.52
CA PRO A 84 1.51 3.67 13.04
C PRO A 84 1.81 2.47 13.93
N CYS A 85 2.97 1.81 13.73
CA CYS A 85 3.28 0.56 14.42
C CYS A 85 4.63 0.55 15.13
N GLY A 86 5.33 1.67 15.15
CA GLY A 86 6.62 1.80 15.82
C GLY A 86 7.44 2.98 15.31
N LEU A 87 8.59 3.16 15.93
CA LEU A 87 9.64 4.06 15.47
C LEU A 87 10.83 3.24 14.98
N SER A 88 11.42 3.65 13.85
CA SER A 88 12.71 3.15 13.38
C SER A 88 13.61 4.36 13.10
N ASP A 89 14.75 4.43 13.78
CA ASP A 89 15.61 5.62 13.85
C ASP A 89 14.85 6.91 14.19
N GLY A 90 13.89 6.82 15.11
CA GLY A 90 13.06 7.95 15.54
C GLY A 90 11.99 8.42 14.54
N LEU A 91 11.87 7.75 13.38
CA LEU A 91 10.83 8.04 12.38
C LEU A 91 9.68 7.01 12.45
N PRO A 92 8.42 7.42 12.24
CA PRO A 92 7.28 6.50 12.25
C PRO A 92 7.35 5.43 11.16
N ALA A 93 7.08 4.18 11.54
CA ALA A 93 6.83 3.06 10.64
C ALA A 93 5.32 2.74 10.60
N GLY A 94 4.84 2.28 9.44
CA GLY A 94 3.43 1.96 9.22
C GLY A 94 3.20 0.46 9.02
N MET A 95 2.14 -0.06 9.64
CA MET A 95 1.57 -1.38 9.40
C MET A 95 0.27 -1.21 8.63
N MET A 96 0.13 -1.91 7.51
CA MET A 96 -1.08 -1.92 6.70
C MET A 96 -1.87 -3.20 6.93
N LEU A 97 -3.15 -3.04 7.26
CA LEU A 97 -4.13 -4.11 7.39
C LEU A 97 -5.05 -4.11 6.17
N ILE A 98 -5.28 -5.28 5.58
CA ILE A 98 -6.10 -5.44 4.37
C ILE A 98 -7.16 -6.51 4.63
N ALA A 99 -8.41 -6.21 4.29
CA ALA A 99 -9.52 -7.14 4.45
C ALA A 99 -10.15 -7.55 3.10
N LYS A 100 -11.15 -8.44 3.20
CA LYS A 100 -12.06 -8.73 2.10
C LYS A 100 -12.81 -7.46 1.68
N HIS A 101 -13.27 -7.44 0.44
CA HIS A 101 -14.14 -6.38 -0.04
C HIS A 101 -15.35 -6.20 0.90
N PHE A 102 -15.61 -4.95 1.30
CA PHE A 102 -16.70 -4.55 2.19
C PHE A 102 -16.61 -5.08 3.64
N ASP A 103 -15.43 -5.52 4.07
CA ASP A 103 -15.17 -5.95 5.46
C ASP A 103 -14.23 -4.98 6.21
N GLU A 104 -14.44 -3.68 6.04
CA GLU A 104 -13.70 -2.63 6.76
C GLU A 104 -13.85 -2.77 8.29
N MET A 105 -14.95 -3.39 8.76
CA MET A 105 -15.19 -3.59 10.18
C MET A 105 -14.13 -4.49 10.82
N SER A 106 -13.67 -5.53 10.13
CA SER A 106 -12.56 -6.37 10.61
C SER A 106 -11.27 -5.57 10.79
N ILE A 107 -10.99 -4.64 9.87
CA ILE A 107 -9.85 -3.72 9.96
C ILE A 107 -9.97 -2.84 11.21
N TYR A 108 -11.11 -2.17 11.40
CA TYR A 108 -11.31 -1.27 12.55
C TYR A 108 -11.20 -2.02 13.89
N ARG A 109 -11.69 -3.26 13.96
CA ARG A 109 -11.58 -4.09 15.17
C ARG A 109 -10.13 -4.45 15.48
N ALA A 110 -9.37 -4.89 14.48
CA ALA A 110 -7.94 -5.20 14.64
C ALA A 110 -7.13 -3.95 14.99
N ALA A 111 -7.40 -2.82 14.35
CA ALA A 111 -6.79 -1.53 14.65
C ALA A 111 -7.04 -1.11 16.11
N SER A 112 -8.29 -1.16 16.56
CA SER A 112 -8.64 -0.83 17.94
C SER A 112 -7.97 -1.76 18.95
N ALA A 113 -7.86 -3.05 18.64
CA ALA A 113 -7.17 -4.01 19.50
C ALA A 113 -5.66 -3.70 19.59
N PHE A 114 -5.03 -3.36 18.46
CA PHE A 114 -3.62 -2.97 18.42
C PHE A 114 -3.35 -1.70 19.24
N GLU A 115 -4.14 -0.64 19.06
CA GLU A 115 -3.97 0.61 19.81
C GLU A 115 -4.21 0.44 21.32
N LYS A 116 -5.12 -0.46 21.71
CA LYS A 116 -5.36 -0.79 23.12
C LYS A 116 -4.25 -1.63 23.76
N ALA A 117 -3.44 -2.33 22.96
CA ALA A 117 -2.35 -3.16 23.47
C ALA A 117 -1.18 -2.32 24.02
N GLY A 118 -1.05 -1.07 23.58
CA GLY A 118 -0.05 -0.14 24.12
C GLY A 118 0.22 1.04 23.19
N ASP A 119 1.04 1.99 23.67
CA ASP A 119 1.51 3.10 22.85
C ASP A 119 2.50 2.58 21.80
N TRP A 120 2.12 2.66 20.54
CA TRP A 120 2.95 2.26 19.40
C TRP A 120 4.31 2.97 19.39
N LYS A 121 4.43 4.18 19.96
CA LYS A 121 5.72 4.90 20.05
C LYS A 121 6.74 4.20 20.93
N GLY A 122 6.29 3.32 21.83
CA GLY A 122 7.15 2.47 22.66
C GLY A 122 7.80 1.32 21.86
N ILE A 123 7.25 0.97 20.70
CA ILE A 123 7.76 -0.10 19.83
C ILE A 123 8.92 0.46 19.02
N ARG A 124 10.11 -0.11 19.21
CA ARG A 124 11.35 0.29 18.52
C ARG A 124 11.89 -0.88 17.72
N ALA A 125 12.28 -0.61 16.48
CA ALA A 125 13.01 -1.53 15.60
C ALA A 125 14.48 -1.10 15.50
#